data_AF-A0A9P7RUY2-F1
#
_entry.id   AF-A0A9P7RUY2-F1
#
_cell.length_a   1.000
_cell.length_b   1.000
_cell.length_c   1.000
_cell.angle_alpha   90.00
_cell.angle_beta   90.00
_cell.angle_gamma   90.00
#
_symmetry.space_group_name_H-M   'P 1'
#
loop_
_entity.id
_entity.type
_entity.pdbx_description
1 polymer ?
#
loop_
_entity_poly.entity_id
_entity_poly.type
_entity_poly.pdbx_seq_one_letter_code
_entity_poly.pdbx_strand_id
1 'polypeptide(L)'
;MAATETEGIEIRRTTPLPKLQISLALLIFHAEPVTATVIYPFIPAFVRRTGITNGDEKKTGYYAGIIESLFFASECLSVFHWGRASDRIGRRPILLLGPLGLTLAMLGFGLSRTFWQLVLFRCAQGAFNGNIGVVRTLVAEIGVKRVKKIHFENRLVTIR
;
A
#
# COMPACT_ATOMS: atom_id res chain seq x y z
N MET A 1 11.11 -19.97 -58.22
CA MET A 1 12.06 -20.40 -57.17
C MET A 1 12.99 -19.23 -56.94
N ALA A 2 12.92 -18.42 -55.89
CA ALA A 2 12.30 -18.56 -54.58
C ALA A 2 11.59 -17.24 -54.19
N ALA A 3 10.47 -17.38 -53.48
CA ALA A 3 9.72 -16.26 -52.89
C ALA A 3 10.57 -15.62 -51.78
N THR A 4 10.78 -14.31 -51.87
CA THR A 4 11.34 -13.53 -50.77
C THR A 4 10.17 -13.22 -49.82
N GLU A 5 10.02 -14.04 -48.78
CA GLU A 5 9.16 -13.73 -47.64
C GLU A 5 9.69 -12.46 -46.95
N THR A 6 9.18 -11.29 -47.32
CA THR A 6 9.21 -10.13 -46.43
C THR A 6 8.27 -10.42 -45.28
N GLU A 7 8.78 -11.08 -44.23
CA GLU A 7 8.19 -11.04 -42.90
C GLU A 7 8.03 -9.56 -42.53
N GLY A 8 6.79 -9.07 -42.62
CA GLY A 8 6.45 -7.73 -42.18
C GLY A 8 6.75 -7.64 -40.70
N ILE A 9 7.79 -6.89 -40.35
CA ILE A 9 8.06 -6.49 -38.96
C ILE A 9 6.86 -5.64 -38.54
N GLU A 10 5.88 -6.27 -37.88
CA GLU A 10 4.78 -5.58 -37.22
C GLU A 10 5.40 -4.64 -36.19
N ILE A 11 5.54 -3.35 -36.52
CA ILE A 11 6.00 -2.34 -35.58
C ILE A 11 4.94 -2.26 -34.48
N ARG A 12 5.16 -3.00 -33.39
CA ARG A 12 4.30 -3.03 -32.21
C ARG A 12 4.14 -1.60 -31.71
N ARG A 13 2.98 -0.98 -31.99
CA ARG A 13 2.69 0.41 -31.58
C ARG A 13 2.87 0.53 -30.07
N THR A 14 3.95 1.20 -29.65
CA THR A 14 4.17 1.56 -28.25
C THR A 14 3.22 2.70 -27.92
N THR A 15 2.05 2.39 -27.37
CA THR A 15 1.12 3.41 -26.89
C THR A 15 1.78 4.16 -25.73
N PRO A 16 1.85 5.51 -25.74
CA PRO A 16 2.48 6.26 -24.67
C PRO A 16 1.71 5.98 -23.36
N LEU A 17 2.43 5.46 -22.37
CA LEU A 17 1.91 5.32 -21.02
C LEU A 17 1.52 6.73 -20.52
N PRO A 18 0.41 6.90 -19.78
CA PRO A 18 0.13 8.12 -19.04
C PRO A 18 1.13 8.16 -17.88
N LYS A 19 2.38 8.54 -18.22
CA LYS A 19 3.55 8.50 -17.33
C LYS A 19 3.21 9.17 -16.00
N LEU A 20 2.45 10.26 -16.06
CA LEU A 20 1.99 11.02 -14.91
C LEU A 20 1.04 10.25 -13.97
N GLN A 21 0.05 9.52 -14.49
CA GLN A 21 -0.88 8.76 -13.63
C GLN A 21 -0.18 7.56 -12.97
N ILE A 22 0.69 6.88 -13.72
CA ILE A 22 1.45 5.75 -13.18
C ILE A 22 2.51 6.23 -12.20
N SER A 23 3.21 7.33 -12.49
CA SER A 23 4.19 7.92 -11.57
C SER A 23 3.56 8.40 -10.27
N LEU A 24 2.39 9.05 -10.34
CA LEU A 24 1.64 9.47 -9.14
C LEU A 24 1.18 8.26 -8.33
N ALA A 25 0.64 7.22 -8.96
CA ALA A 25 0.22 6.01 -8.27
C ALA A 25 1.40 5.28 -7.61
N LEU A 26 2.55 5.19 -8.30
CA LEU A 26 3.77 4.62 -7.75
C LEU A 26 4.31 5.45 -6.57
N LEU A 27 4.31 6.77 -6.68
CA LEU A 27 4.77 7.66 -5.62
C LEU A 27 3.92 7.50 -4.35
N ILE A 28 2.59 7.49 -4.50
CA ILE A 28 1.65 7.28 -3.39
C ILE A 28 1.86 5.88 -2.77
N PHE A 29 2.02 4.86 -3.61
CA PHE A 29 2.26 3.49 -3.15
C PHE A 29 3.59 3.34 -2.39
N HIS A 30 4.63 4.09 -2.77
CA HIS A 30 5.90 4.10 -2.06
C HIS A 30 5.87 4.93 -0.77
N ALA A 31 5.01 5.95 -0.69
CA ALA A 31 4.92 6.81 0.49
C ALA A 31 4.39 6.09 1.74
N GLU A 32 3.45 5.15 1.58
CA GLU A 32 2.91 4.34 2.69
C GLU A 32 4.01 3.54 3.44
N PRO A 33 4.82 2.67 2.80
CA PRO A 33 5.85 1.91 3.48
C PRO A 33 6.96 2.80 4.06
N VAL A 34 7.31 3.91 3.38
CA VAL A 34 8.28 4.88 3.92
C VAL A 34 7.79 5.41 5.27
N THR A 35 6.52 5.82 5.33
CA THR A 35 5.89 6.32 6.55
C THR A 35 5.88 5.26 7.66
N ALA A 36 5.57 4.02 7.32
CA ALA A 36 5.57 2.91 8.28
C ALA A 36 6.97 2.59 8.83
N THR A 37 8.03 2.73 8.03
CA THR A 37 9.40 2.47 8.49
C THR A 37 9.99 3.58 9.35
N VAL A 38 9.62 4.84 9.10
CA VAL A 38 10.13 5.99 9.84
C VAL A 38 9.75 5.94 11.32
N ILE A 39 8.65 5.28 11.68
CA ILE A 39 8.10 5.28 13.04
C ILE A 39 8.90 4.40 14.03
N TYR A 40 9.59 3.37 13.54
CA TYR A 40 10.31 2.38 14.36
C TYR A 40 11.28 2.97 15.39
N PRO A 41 12.18 3.92 15.04
CA PRO A 41 13.07 4.53 16.03
C PRO A 41 12.34 5.39 17.08
N PHE A 42 11.13 5.87 16.80
CA PHE A 42 10.39 6.74 17.71
C PHE A 42 9.62 5.96 18.77
N ILE A 43 9.22 4.72 18.51
CA ILE A 43 8.40 3.94 19.44
C ILE A 43 9.05 3.75 20.81
N PRO A 44 10.33 3.35 20.91
CA PRO A 44 11.01 3.27 22.21
C PRO A 44 11.01 4.62 22.95
N ALA A 45 11.18 5.74 22.22
CA ALA A 45 11.16 7.08 22.81
C ALA A 45 9.76 7.46 23.31
N PHE A 46 8.70 7.12 22.57
CA PHE A 46 7.32 7.31 23.00
C PHE A 46 6.99 6.47 24.24
N VAL A 47 7.37 5.19 24.25
CA VAL A 47 7.18 4.30 25.41
C VAL A 47 7.87 4.87 26.65
N ARG A 48 9.10 5.38 26.54
CA ARG A 48 9.78 6.05 27.67
C ARG A 48 9.01 7.26 28.18
N ARG A 49 8.46 8.09 27.28
CA ARG A 49 7.66 9.28 27.64
C ARG A 49 6.37 8.94 28.39
N THR A 50 5.82 7.73 28.23
CA THR A 50 4.63 7.31 28.99
C THR A 50 4.90 7.01 30.46
N GLY A 51 6.17 6.87 30.87
CA GLY A 51 6.55 6.58 32.25
C GLY A 51 6.34 5.12 32.71
N ILE A 52 5.71 4.26 31.91
CA ILE A 52 5.43 2.86 32.28
C ILE A 52 6.69 2.05 32.63
N THR A 53 7.83 2.40 32.05
CA THR A 53 9.06 1.64 32.21
C THR A 53 9.87 2.07 33.44
N ASN A 54 9.50 3.16 34.12
CA ASN A 54 10.22 3.71 35.28
C ASN A 54 11.75 3.85 35.07
N GLY A 55 12.18 4.11 33.83
CA GLY A 55 13.60 4.23 33.47
C GLY A 55 14.32 2.92 33.10
N ASP A 56 13.63 1.78 33.11
CA ASP A 56 14.20 0.48 32.73
C ASP A 56 14.21 0.28 31.19
N GLU A 57 15.41 0.24 30.62
CA GLU A 57 15.59 0.06 29.17
C GLU A 57 15.15 -1.32 28.68
N LYS A 58 15.29 -2.38 29.50
CA LYS A 58 14.85 -3.73 29.11
C LYS A 58 13.35 -3.80 28.94
N LYS A 59 12.60 -3.16 29.86
CA LYS A 59 11.14 -3.06 29.77
C LYS A 59 10.71 -2.23 28.57
N THR A 60 11.45 -1.17 28.25
CA THR A 60 11.16 -0.32 27.08
C THR A 60 11.19 -1.11 25.78
N GLY A 61 12.21 -1.95 25.56
CA GLY A 61 12.28 -2.83 24.39
C GLY A 61 11.13 -3.84 24.33
N TYR A 62 10.78 -4.43 25.48
CA TYR A 62 9.66 -5.39 25.57
C TYR A 62 8.31 -4.76 25.20
N TYR A 63 7.98 -3.59 25.75
CA TYR A 63 6.73 -2.89 25.44
C TYR A 63 6.69 -2.38 23.99
N ALA A 64 7.82 -1.92 23.44
CA ALA A 64 7.91 -1.58 22.03
C ALA A 64 7.62 -2.79 21.13
N GLY A 65 8.17 -3.96 21.48
CA GLY A 65 7.89 -5.22 20.78
C GLY A 65 6.42 -5.64 20.85
N ILE A 66 5.74 -5.43 21.99
CA ILE A 66 4.30 -5.68 22.13
C ILE A 66 3.48 -4.77 21.21
N ILE A 67 3.78 -3.47 21.19
CA ILE A 67 3.10 -2.50 20.31
C ILE A 67 3.23 -2.93 18.84
N GLU A 68 4.43 -3.33 18.41
CA GLU A 68 4.67 -3.79 17.04
C GLU A 68 3.99 -5.13 16.73
N SER A 69 3.97 -6.06 17.69
CA SER A 69 3.26 -7.33 17.51
C SER A 69 1.76 -7.11 17.31
N LEU A 70 1.16 -6.19 18.07
CA LEU A 70 -0.24 -5.82 17.93
C LEU A 70 -0.54 -5.11 16.60
N PHE A 71 0.40 -4.30 16.10
CA PHE A 71 0.31 -3.71 14.77
C PHE A 71 0.17 -4.80 13.69
N PHE A 72 1.10 -5.76 13.65
CA PHE A 72 1.06 -6.85 12.67
C PHE A 72 -0.13 -7.78 12.86
N ALA A 73 -0.54 -8.05 14.10
CA ALA A 73 -1.74 -8.83 14.38
C ALA A 73 -3.00 -8.15 13.83
N SER A 74 -3.15 -6.84 14.06
CA SER A 74 -4.26 -6.06 13.52
C SER A 74 -4.22 -6.01 11.99
N GLU A 75 -3.03 -5.81 11.41
CA GLU A 75 -2.84 -5.80 9.96
C GLU A 75 -3.26 -7.14 9.33
N CYS A 76 -2.83 -8.26 9.92
CA CYS A 76 -3.19 -9.61 9.46
C CYS A 76 -4.72 -9.82 9.45
N LEU A 77 -5.42 -9.40 10.51
CA LEU A 77 -6.87 -9.51 10.60
C LEU A 77 -7.57 -8.59 9.58
N SER A 78 -7.09 -7.36 9.44
CA SER A 78 -7.71 -6.38 8.55
C SER A 78 -7.49 -6.66 7.07
N VAL A 79 -6.40 -7.35 6.69
CA VAL A 79 -6.11 -7.68 5.29
C VAL A 79 -7.25 -8.46 4.63
N PHE A 80 -7.86 -9.42 5.36
CA PHE A 80 -8.97 -10.23 4.84
C PHE A 80 -10.26 -9.42 4.70
N HIS A 81 -10.48 -8.46 5.59
CA HIS A 81 -11.66 -7.58 5.58
C HIS A 81 -11.57 -6.59 4.42
N TRP A 82 -10.42 -5.93 4.26
CA TRP A 82 -10.19 -4.97 3.18
C TRP A 82 -10.15 -5.61 1.79
N GLY A 83 -9.63 -6.84 1.68
CA GLY A 83 -9.70 -7.62 0.43
C GLY A 83 -11.14 -7.80 -0.04
N ARG A 84 -12.02 -8.30 0.85
CA ARG A 84 -13.45 -8.48 0.54
C ARG A 84 -14.19 -7.17 0.30
N ALA A 85 -13.88 -6.14 1.08
CA ALA A 85 -14.49 -4.81 0.94
C ALA A 85 -14.13 -4.16 -0.40
N SER A 86 -12.87 -4.30 -0.84
CA SER A 86 -12.39 -3.80 -2.13
C SER A 86 -13.17 -4.39 -3.31
N ASP A 87 -13.46 -5.69 -3.26
CA ASP A 87 -14.18 -6.37 -4.33
C ASP A 87 -15.66 -5.95 -4.42
N ARG A 88 -16.27 -5.48 -3.32
CA ARG A 88 -17.68 -5.04 -3.28
C ARG A 88 -17.89 -3.55 -3.55
N ILE A 89 -17.10 -2.69 -2.92
CA ILE A 89 -17.28 -1.22 -2.94
C ILE A 89 -16.59 -0.60 -4.17
N GLY A 90 -15.69 -1.34 -4.80
CA GLY A 90 -14.92 -0.89 -5.92
C GLY A 90 -13.56 -0.34 -5.48
N ARG A 91 -12.59 -0.56 -6.36
CA ARG A 91 -11.16 -0.46 -6.10
C ARG A 91 -10.63 0.97 -5.84
N ARG A 92 -11.25 1.99 -6.42
CA ARG A 92 -10.83 3.41 -6.31
C ARG A 92 -11.00 4.03 -4.91
N PRO A 93 -12.17 3.95 -4.24
CA PRO A 93 -12.37 4.58 -2.93
C PRO A 93 -11.51 3.96 -1.81
N ILE A 94 -11.31 2.63 -1.80
CA ILE A 94 -10.42 1.98 -0.81
C ILE A 94 -8.99 2.54 -0.91
N LEU A 95 -8.53 2.84 -2.13
CA LEU A 95 -7.17 3.33 -2.36
C LEU A 95 -6.91 4.73 -1.77
N LEU A 96 -7.95 5.55 -1.64
CA LEU A 96 -7.85 6.89 -1.05
C LEU A 96 -8.11 6.85 0.45
N LEU A 97 -9.03 6.00 0.92
CA LEU A 97 -9.38 5.90 2.34
C LEU A 97 -8.26 5.31 3.19
N GLY A 98 -7.48 4.36 2.66
CA GLY A 98 -6.36 3.77 3.39
C GLY A 98 -5.30 4.78 3.85
N PRO A 99 -4.66 5.55 2.94
CA PRO A 99 -3.66 6.54 3.32
C PRO A 99 -4.25 7.70 4.14
N LEU A 100 -5.52 8.08 3.91
CA LEU A 100 -6.20 9.07 4.76
C LEU A 100 -6.35 8.56 6.20
N GLY A 101 -6.83 7.32 6.38
CA GLY A 101 -6.95 6.68 7.69
C GLY A 101 -5.60 6.50 8.39
N LEU A 102 -4.58 6.11 7.63
CA LEU A 102 -3.20 5.99 8.14
C LEU A 102 -2.66 7.34 8.63
N THR A 103 -2.91 8.41 7.88
CA THR A 103 -2.49 9.78 8.26
C THR A 103 -3.17 10.23 9.55
N LEU A 104 -4.49 10.03 9.65
CA LEU A 104 -5.27 10.35 10.85
C LEU A 104 -4.77 9.57 12.07
N ALA A 105 -4.54 8.26 11.91
CA ALA A 105 -4.04 7.41 12.99
C ALA A 105 -2.61 7.79 13.40
N MET A 106 -1.76 8.18 12.44
CA MET A 106 -0.40 8.64 12.70
C MET A 106 -0.37 9.98 13.46
N LEU A 107 -1.26 10.91 13.11
CA LEU A 107 -1.42 12.15 13.86
C LEU A 107 -1.87 11.86 15.30
N GLY A 108 -2.84 10.97 15.48
CA GLY A 108 -3.27 10.52 16.81
C GLY A 108 -2.15 9.86 17.62
N PHE A 109 -1.32 9.05 16.97
CA PHE A 109 -0.14 8.44 17.59
C PHE A 109 0.85 9.51 18.09
N GLY A 110 1.14 10.53 17.29
CA GLY A 110 2.05 11.62 17.67
C GLY A 110 1.53 12.49 18.83
N LEU A 111 0.21 12.62 18.98
CA LEU A 111 -0.43 13.37 20.07
C LEU A 111 -0.63 12.53 21.35
N SER A 112 -0.39 11.22 21.30
CA SER A 112 -0.65 10.33 22.41
C SER A 112 0.27 10.58 23.61
N ARG A 113 -0.30 10.47 24.82
CA ARG A 113 0.43 10.67 26.09
C ARG A 113 0.47 9.42 26.97
N THR A 114 -0.38 8.44 26.67
CA THR A 114 -0.49 7.19 27.44
C THR A 114 -0.16 5.99 26.59
N PHE A 115 0.30 4.91 27.22
CA PHE A 115 0.65 3.67 26.54
C PHE A 115 -0.54 3.04 25.81
N TRP A 116 -1.72 3.05 26.41
CA TRP A 116 -2.91 2.50 25.78
C TRP A 116 -3.35 3.29 24.55
N GLN A 117 -3.14 4.61 24.54
CA GLN A 117 -3.36 5.42 23.33
C GLN A 117 -2.36 5.06 22.23
N LEU A 118 -1.07 4.89 22.56
CA LEU A 118 -0.07 4.42 21.59
C LEU A 118 -0.49 3.09 20.97
N VAL A 119 -0.89 2.11 21.79
CA VAL A 119 -1.37 0.80 21.34
C VAL A 119 -2.60 0.95 20.43
N LEU A 120 -3.60 1.72 20.84
CA LEU A 120 -4.85 1.89 20.08
C LEU A 120 -4.60 2.52 18.71
N PHE A 121 -3.83 3.61 18.66
CA PHE A 121 -3.47 4.24 17.39
C PHE A 121 -2.58 3.35 16.53
N ARG A 122 -1.72 2.53 17.14
CA ARG A 122 -0.90 1.57 16.38
C ARG A 122 -1.72 0.44 15.78
N CYS A 123 -2.68 -0.11 16.53
CA CYS A 123 -3.65 -1.07 15.98
C CYS A 123 -4.48 -0.43 14.86
N ALA A 124 -4.93 0.81 15.04
CA ALA A 124 -5.65 1.54 13.98
C ALA A 124 -4.78 1.70 12.72
N GLN A 125 -3.51 2.09 12.87
CA GLN A 125 -2.57 2.16 11.75
C GLN A 125 -2.43 0.79 11.05
N GLY A 126 -2.26 -0.31 11.80
CA GLY A 126 -2.19 -1.66 11.24
C GLY A 126 -3.47 -2.05 10.49
N ALA A 127 -4.64 -1.68 11.03
CA ALA A 127 -5.92 -1.94 10.40
C ALA A 127 -6.07 -1.21 9.06
N PHE A 128 -5.59 0.03 8.94
CA PHE A 128 -5.59 0.78 7.67
C PHE A 128 -4.49 0.32 6.71
N ASN A 129 -3.34 -0.12 7.23
CA ASN A 129 -2.20 -0.60 6.44
C ASN A 129 -2.49 -1.93 5.71
N GLY A 130 -3.49 -2.69 6.15
CA GLY A 130 -3.98 -3.89 5.46
C GLY A 130 -4.48 -3.64 4.02
N ASN A 131 -4.63 -2.38 3.58
CA ASN A 131 -4.95 -2.03 2.20
C ASN A 131 -3.79 -2.30 1.20
N ILE A 132 -2.54 -2.48 1.65
CA ILE A 132 -1.35 -2.56 0.79
C ILE A 132 -1.49 -3.67 -0.27
N GLY A 133 -2.10 -4.80 0.11
CA GLY A 133 -2.38 -5.91 -0.82
C GLY A 133 -3.38 -5.56 -1.92
N VAL A 134 -4.40 -4.77 -1.59
CA VAL A 134 -5.39 -4.27 -2.57
C VAL A 134 -4.72 -3.33 -3.57
N VAL A 135 -3.86 -2.42 -3.09
CA VAL A 135 -3.15 -1.46 -3.95
C VAL A 135 -2.29 -2.17 -5.00
N ARG A 136 -1.51 -3.18 -4.59
CA ARG A 136 -0.69 -4.00 -5.51
C ARG A 136 -1.53 -4.65 -6.61
N THR A 137 -2.68 -5.21 -6.22
CA THR A 137 -3.60 -5.89 -7.16
C THR A 137 -4.19 -4.91 -8.17
N LEU A 138 -4.42 -3.68 -7.76
CA LEU A 138 -4.99 -2.62 -8.58
C LEU A 138 -4.00 -2.09 -9.62
N VAL A 139 -2.75 -1.88 -9.22
CA VAL A 139 -1.65 -1.54 -10.14
C VAL A 139 -1.48 -2.65 -11.19
N ALA A 140 -1.51 -3.91 -10.76
CA ALA A 140 -1.46 -5.05 -11.68
C ALA A 140 -2.64 -5.06 -12.67
N GLU A 141 -3.86 -4.81 -12.21
CA GLU A 141 -5.05 -4.75 -13.08
C GLU A 141 -5.00 -3.61 -14.10
N ILE A 142 -4.49 -2.44 -13.72
CA ILE A 142 -4.30 -1.32 -14.65
C ILE A 142 -3.34 -1.73 -15.78
N GLY A 143 -2.27 -2.46 -15.43
CA GLY A 143 -1.37 -3.07 -16.41
C GLY A 143 -2.09 -4.03 -17.36
N VAL A 144 -2.85 -5.00 -16.82
CA VAL A 144 -3.55 -6.03 -17.60
C VAL A 144 -4.64 -5.45 -18.50
N LYS A 145 -5.48 -4.53 -18.00
CA LYS A 145 -6.56 -3.89 -18.81
C LYS A 145 -5.97 -3.14 -20.01
N ARG A 146 -4.80 -2.53 -19.85
CA ARG A 146 -4.10 -1.85 -20.93
C ARG A 146 -3.57 -2.82 -21.98
N VAL A 147 -2.98 -3.95 -21.57
CA VAL A 147 -2.54 -5.01 -22.49
C VAL A 147 -3.70 -5.57 -23.30
N LYS A 148 -4.86 -5.84 -22.66
CA LYS A 148 -6.07 -6.31 -23.37
C LYS A 148 -6.60 -5.28 -24.37
N LYS A 149 -6.62 -3.99 -24.03
CA LYS A 149 -7.05 -2.92 -24.93
C LYS A 149 -6.15 -2.84 -26.17
N ILE A 150 -4.83 -2.94 -25.99
CA ILE A 150 -3.85 -2.97 -27.09
C ILE A 150 -4.06 -4.18 -27.99
N HIS A 151 -4.26 -5.38 -27.40
CA HIS A 151 -4.50 -6.60 -28.17
C HIS A 151 -5.77 -6.49 -29.03
N PHE A 152 -6.81 -5.84 -28.51
CA PHE A 152 -8.05 -5.60 -29.24
C PHE A 152 -7.88 -4.59 -30.38
N GLU A 153 -7.22 -3.45 -30.12
CA GLU A 153 -6.94 -2.43 -31.13
C GLU A 153 -6.05 -2.97 -32.26
N ASN A 154 -5.00 -3.75 -31.95
CA ASN A 154 -4.17 -4.40 -32.97
C ASN A 154 -4.98 -5.39 -33.81
N ARG A 155 -5.84 -6.21 -33.19
CA ARG A 155 -6.66 -7.19 -33.92
C ARG A 155 -7.62 -6.51 -34.91
N LEU A 156 -8.14 -5.32 -34.60
CA LEU A 156 -8.98 -4.55 -35.51
C LEU A 156 -8.23 -3.95 -36.71
N VAL A 157 -6.93 -3.68 -36.56
CA VAL A 157 -6.08 -3.19 -37.65
C VAL A 157 -5.70 -4.34 -38.60
N THR A 158 -5.44 -5.54 -38.09
CA THR A 158 -5.08 -6.71 -38.92
C THR A 158 -6.23 -7.23 -39.79
N ILE A 159 -7.49 -6.97 -39.42
CA ILE A 159 -8.69 -7.47 -40.15
C ILE A 159 -9.13 -6.48 -41.27
N ARG A 160 -8.44 -5.35 -41.43
CA ARG A 160 -8.78 -4.28 -42.37
C ARG A 160 -7.74 -4.18 -43.49
#